data_AF-A0A2S8PKG5-F1
#
_entry.id   AF-A0A2S8PKG5-F1
#
_cell.length_a   1.000
_cell.length_b   1.000
_cell.length_c   1.000
_cell.angle_alpha   90.00
_cell.angle_beta   90.00
_cell.angle_gamma   90.00
#
_symmetry.space_group_name_H-M   'P 1'
#
loop_
_entity.id
_entity.type
_entity.pdbx_description
1 polymer ?
#
loop_
_entity_poly.entity_id
_entity_poly.type
_entity_poly.pdbx_seq_one_letter_code
_entity_poly.pdbx_strand_id
1 'polypeptide(L)'
;PGRTEISIEARGRTEILSHLSDMMISVYAMESALLRTQKIIDRSGEDKARLPILMTTVFVHDEFNKIETWAKEVLAAMESGDTLRTQLSVLKKLTRKSPVNTLGLKREIAEKVITAEKYVL
;
A
#
# COMPACT_ATOMS: atom_id res chain seq x y z
N PRO A 1 4.34 -39.91 -2.85
CA PRO A 1 4.15 -39.07 -1.64
C PRO A 1 5.16 -37.91 -1.54
N GLY A 2 6.47 -38.16 -1.55
CA GLY A 2 7.47 -37.12 -1.22
C GLY A 2 7.79 -36.04 -2.27
N ARG A 3 7.56 -36.25 -3.58
CA ARG A 3 7.81 -35.19 -4.60
C ARG A 3 6.78 -34.07 -4.55
N THR A 4 5.53 -34.39 -4.20
CA THR A 4 4.43 -33.42 -4.16
C THR A 4 4.56 -32.51 -2.93
N GLU A 5 4.92 -33.06 -1.77
CA GLU A 5 5.17 -32.28 -0.53
C GLU A 5 6.33 -31.29 -0.68
N ILE A 6 7.47 -31.72 -1.23
CA ILE A 6 8.62 -30.83 -1.49
C ILE A 6 8.24 -29.71 -2.48
N SER A 7 7.41 -30.01 -3.48
CA SER A 7 6.95 -29.00 -4.44
C SER A 7 5.98 -28.00 -3.81
N ILE A 8 5.15 -28.42 -2.85
CA ILE A 8 4.22 -27.56 -2.11
C ILE A 8 4.98 -26.66 -1.13
N GLU A 9 5.94 -27.19 -0.37
CA GLU A 9 6.80 -26.39 0.52
C GLU A 9 7.66 -25.37 -0.25
N ALA A 10 8.15 -25.75 -1.43
CA ALA A 10 8.87 -24.81 -2.29
C ALA A 10 7.95 -23.67 -2.78
N ARG A 11 6.70 -23.98 -3.16
CA ARG A 11 5.71 -22.98 -3.62
C ARG A 11 5.27 -22.02 -2.51
N GLY A 12 4.95 -22.53 -1.32
CA GLY A 12 4.55 -21.68 -0.19
C GLY A 12 5.63 -20.67 0.18
N ARG A 13 6.91 -21.07 0.12
CA ARG A 13 8.04 -20.13 0.30
C ARG A 13 8.10 -19.05 -0.77
N THR A 14 7.82 -19.38 -2.04
CA THR A 14 7.80 -18.39 -3.12
C THR A 14 6.64 -17.40 -3.02
N GLU A 15 5.48 -17.83 -2.51
CA GLU A 15 4.31 -16.95 -2.29
C GLU A 15 4.58 -15.94 -1.17
N ILE A 16 5.17 -16.39 -0.05
CA ILE A 16 5.61 -15.51 1.05
C ILE A 16 6.64 -14.48 0.54
N LEU A 17 7.62 -14.93 -0.24
CA LEU A 17 8.63 -14.06 -0.85
C LEU A 17 8.02 -13.04 -1.83
N SER A 18 7.00 -13.44 -2.60
CA SER A 18 6.26 -12.54 -3.49
C SER A 18 5.59 -11.44 -2.68
N HIS A 19 4.80 -11.80 -1.66
CA HIS A 19 4.12 -10.83 -0.81
C HIS A 19 5.08 -9.89 -0.09
N LEU A 20 6.22 -10.40 0.41
CA LEU A 20 7.24 -9.55 1.01
C LEU A 20 7.83 -8.57 0.00
N SER A 21 8.08 -9.03 -1.24
CA SER A 21 8.57 -8.18 -2.33
C SER A 21 7.55 -7.11 -2.71
N ASP A 22 6.27 -7.48 -2.84
CA ASP A 22 5.17 -6.57 -3.14
C ASP A 22 5.03 -5.50 -2.05
N MET A 23 5.11 -5.90 -0.77
CA MET A 23 5.10 -4.95 0.34
C MET A 23 6.29 -3.97 0.29
N MET A 24 7.51 -4.44 0.00
CA MET A 24 8.68 -3.56 -0.13
C MET A 24 8.53 -2.57 -1.28
N ILE A 25 8.02 -3.03 -2.43
CA ILE A 25 7.77 -2.17 -3.59
C ILE A 25 6.73 -1.11 -3.25
N SER A 26 5.62 -1.48 -2.62
CA SER A 26 4.59 -0.54 -2.20
C SER A 26 5.10 0.49 -1.20
N VAL A 27 5.90 0.09 -0.21
CA VAL A 27 6.53 1.03 0.75
C VAL A 27 7.42 2.03 0.02
N TYR A 28 8.31 1.55 -0.85
CA TYR A 28 9.20 2.41 -1.61
C TYR A 28 8.44 3.38 -2.53
N ALA A 29 7.38 2.90 -3.20
CA ALA A 29 6.57 3.73 -4.07
C ALA A 29 5.81 4.81 -3.28
N MET A 30 5.22 4.46 -2.13
CA MET A 30 4.54 5.41 -1.26
C MET A 30 5.49 6.49 -0.73
N GLU A 31 6.68 6.10 -0.26
CA GLU A 31 7.70 7.04 0.21
C GLU A 31 8.17 7.97 -0.93
N SER A 32 8.42 7.41 -2.11
CA SER A 32 8.81 8.18 -3.29
C SER A 32 7.74 9.21 -3.68
N ALA A 33 6.46 8.83 -3.67
CA ALA A 33 5.34 9.73 -3.96
C ALA A 33 5.23 10.84 -2.91
N LEU A 34 5.36 10.50 -1.62
CA LEU A 34 5.32 11.45 -0.52
C LEU A 34 6.45 12.49 -0.62
N LEU A 35 7.69 12.03 -0.81
CA LEU A 35 8.86 12.92 -0.93
C LEU A 35 8.77 13.82 -2.17
N ARG A 36 8.25 13.30 -3.29
CA ARG A 36 8.01 14.10 -4.49
C ARG A 36 6.98 15.20 -4.23
N THR A 37 5.88 14.88 -3.56
CA THR A 37 4.84 15.84 -3.22
C THR A 37 5.35 16.89 -2.25
N GLN A 38 6.09 16.50 -1.21
CA GLN A 38 6.73 17.44 -0.29
C GLN A 38 7.65 18.41 -1.05
N LYS A 39 8.47 17.91 -1.96
CA LYS A 39 9.33 18.75 -2.80
C LYS A 39 8.57 19.71 -3.70
N ILE A 40 7.36 19.36 -4.16
CA ILE A 40 6.50 20.27 -4.94
C ILE A 40 5.92 21.36 -4.02
N ILE A 41 5.48 20.99 -2.81
CA ILE A 41 5.01 21.94 -1.79
C ILE A 41 6.12 22.95 -1.48
N ASP A 42 7.33 22.48 -1.19
CA ASP A 42 8.46 23.34 -0.83
C ASP A 42 8.85 24.32 -1.95
N ARG A 43 8.63 23.94 -3.22
CA ARG A 43 8.99 24.75 -4.39
C ARG A 43 7.91 25.73 -4.84
N SER A 44 6.64 25.32 -4.75
CA SER A 44 5.53 26.00 -5.40
C SER A 44 4.46 26.50 -4.43
N GLY A 45 4.55 26.13 -3.16
CA GLY A 45 3.52 26.36 -2.15
C GLY A 45 2.41 25.29 -2.18
N GLU A 46 1.73 25.13 -1.05
CA GLU A 46 0.71 24.10 -0.84
C GLU A 46 -0.48 24.22 -1.80
N ASP A 47 -0.94 25.45 -2.06
CA ASP A 47 -2.07 25.71 -2.96
C ASP A 47 -1.82 25.17 -4.38
N LYS A 48 -0.59 25.35 -4.89
CA LYS A 48 -0.18 24.85 -6.21
C LYS A 48 0.11 23.36 -6.21
N ALA A 49 0.37 22.77 -5.04
CA ALA A 49 0.62 21.35 -4.85
C ALA A 49 -0.65 20.55 -4.53
N ARG A 50 -1.84 21.18 -4.57
CA ARG A 50 -3.12 20.55 -4.18
C ARG A 50 -3.36 19.22 -4.89
N LEU A 51 -3.18 19.16 -6.21
CA LEU A 51 -3.40 17.93 -6.98
C LEU A 51 -2.40 16.80 -6.60
N PRO A 52 -1.07 17.05 -6.56
CA PRO A 52 -0.10 16.10 -6.01
C PRO A 52 -0.45 15.59 -4.59
N ILE A 53 -0.91 16.46 -3.70
CA ILE A 53 -1.33 16.08 -2.34
C ILE A 53 -2.49 15.09 -2.38
N LEU A 54 -3.52 15.37 -3.18
CA LEU A 54 -4.68 14.50 -3.32
C LEU A 54 -4.30 13.14 -3.88
N MET A 55 -3.52 13.13 -4.97
CA MET A 55 -3.06 11.91 -5.62
C MET A 55 -2.23 11.05 -4.66
N THR A 56 -1.31 11.67 -3.94
CA THR A 56 -0.46 10.98 -2.95
C THR A 56 -1.29 10.42 -1.80
N THR A 57 -2.24 11.19 -1.29
CA THR A 57 -3.14 10.73 -0.21
C THR A 57 -3.91 9.50 -0.64
N VAL A 58 -4.55 9.54 -1.81
CA VAL A 58 -5.28 8.38 -2.35
C VAL A 58 -4.35 7.18 -2.54
N PHE A 59 -3.18 7.40 -3.15
CA PHE A 59 -2.21 6.35 -3.44
C PHE A 59 -1.72 5.64 -2.18
N VAL A 60 -1.31 6.40 -1.16
CA VAL A 60 -0.86 5.84 0.12
C VAL A 60 -1.96 5.04 0.80
N HIS A 61 -3.19 5.56 0.84
CA HIS A 61 -4.30 4.84 1.46
C HIS A 61 -4.65 3.53 0.75
N ASP A 62 -4.61 3.51 -0.59
CA ASP A 62 -4.89 2.32 -1.37
C ASP A 62 -3.76 1.28 -1.26
N GLU A 63 -2.50 1.69 -1.37
CA GLU A 63 -1.34 0.78 -1.23
C GLU A 63 -1.21 0.21 0.18
N PHE A 64 -1.46 1.02 1.21
CA PHE A 64 -1.39 0.56 2.59
C PHE A 64 -2.47 -0.49 2.92
N ASN A 65 -3.63 -0.44 2.25
CA ASN A 65 -4.63 -1.51 2.36
C ASN A 65 -4.14 -2.82 1.72
N LYS A 66 -3.41 -2.76 0.61
CA LYS A 66 -2.81 -3.96 -0.02
C LYS A 66 -1.75 -4.57 0.89
N ILE A 67 -0.85 -3.75 1.44
CA ILE A 67 0.16 -4.18 2.42
C ILE A 67 -0.49 -4.90 3.60
N GLU A 68 -1.57 -4.35 4.15
CA GLU A 68 -2.29 -4.99 5.26
C GLU A 68 -2.85 -6.37 4.88
N THR A 69 -3.36 -6.53 3.66
CA THR A 69 -3.85 -7.82 3.15
C THR A 69 -2.71 -8.83 2.99
N TRP A 70 -1.64 -8.47 2.29
CA TRP A 70 -0.48 -9.34 2.11
C TRP A 70 0.16 -9.75 3.43
N ALA A 71 0.27 -8.82 4.39
CA ALA A 71 0.80 -9.12 5.72
C ALA A 71 -0.07 -10.15 6.47
N LYS A 72 -1.40 -10.09 6.34
CA LYS A 72 -2.30 -11.10 6.93
C LYS A 72 -2.10 -12.47 6.30
N GLU A 73 -1.97 -12.52 4.99
CA GLU A 73 -1.75 -13.77 4.23
C GLU A 73 -0.41 -14.40 4.62
N VAL A 74 0.68 -13.61 4.67
CA VAL A 74 2.01 -14.09 5.11
C VAL A 74 1.97 -14.61 6.54
N LEU A 75 1.35 -13.87 7.47
CA LEU A 75 1.25 -14.32 8.86
C LEU A 75 0.46 -15.62 8.99
N ALA A 76 -0.65 -15.75 8.26
CA ALA A 76 -1.48 -16.96 8.27
C ALA A 76 -0.79 -18.17 7.62
N ALA A 77 0.13 -17.93 6.69
CA ALA A 77 0.95 -18.98 6.07
C ALA A 77 2.10 -19.45 6.99
N MET A 78 2.60 -18.57 7.86
CA MET A 78 3.76 -18.86 8.73
C MET A 78 3.36 -19.39 10.11
N GLU A 79 2.23 -18.94 10.65
CA GLU A 79 1.85 -19.16 12.04
C GLU A 79 0.41 -19.67 12.16
N SER A 80 0.11 -20.36 13.26
CA SER A 80 -1.25 -20.79 13.58
C SER A 80 -1.56 -20.64 15.07
N GLY A 81 -2.82 -20.85 15.46
CA GLY A 81 -3.25 -20.81 16.87
C GLY A 81 -3.02 -19.46 17.54
N ASP A 82 -2.55 -19.49 18.79
CA ASP A 82 -2.39 -18.28 19.62
C ASP A 82 -1.25 -17.36 19.14
N THR A 83 -0.20 -17.91 18.53
CA THR A 83 0.87 -17.12 17.93
C THR A 83 0.34 -16.24 16.81
N LEU A 84 -0.45 -16.82 15.90
CA LEU A 84 -1.09 -16.07 14.80
C LEU A 84 -2.00 -14.95 15.34
N ARG A 85 -2.83 -15.24 16.35
CA ARG A 85 -3.72 -14.23 16.98
C ARG A 85 -2.93 -13.06 17.55
N THR A 86 -1.78 -13.35 18.17
CA THR A 86 -0.89 -12.33 18.72
C THR A 86 -0.28 -11.47 17.61
N GLN A 87 0.24 -12.09 16.55
CA GLN A 87 0.82 -11.38 15.42
C GLN A 87 -0.20 -10.51 14.67
N LEU A 88 -1.42 -11.02 14.43
CA LEU A 88 -2.50 -10.23 13.84
C LEU A 88 -2.92 -9.05 14.72
N SER A 89 -2.84 -9.18 16.04
CA SER A 89 -3.11 -8.08 16.97
C SER A 89 -2.03 -6.99 16.91
N VAL A 90 -0.76 -7.38 16.72
CA VAL A 90 0.34 -6.44 16.46
C VAL A 90 0.13 -5.76 15.12
N LEU A 91 -0.15 -6.51 14.05
CA LEU A 91 -0.42 -5.96 12.72
C LEU A 91 -1.54 -4.91 12.76
N LYS A 92 -2.66 -5.21 13.45
CA LYS A 92 -3.77 -4.26 13.61
C LYS A 92 -3.35 -2.94 14.29
N LYS A 93 -2.37 -2.97 15.19
CA LYS A 93 -1.84 -1.74 15.82
C LYS A 93 -0.96 -0.97 14.82
N LEU A 94 -0.12 -1.67 14.06
CA LEU A 94 0.76 -1.08 13.04
C LEU A 94 -0.03 -0.49 11.86
N THR A 95 -1.17 -1.08 11.50
CA THR A 95 -1.98 -0.63 10.36
C THR A 95 -3.12 0.32 10.74
N ARG A 96 -3.17 0.76 11.99
CA ARG A 96 -4.20 1.70 12.46
C ARG A 96 -4.05 3.04 11.74
N LYS A 97 -5.09 3.42 11.00
CA LYS A 97 -5.17 4.67 10.24
C LYS A 97 -6.56 5.28 10.33
N SER A 98 -6.65 6.60 10.23
CA SER A 98 -7.93 7.30 10.12
C SER A 98 -8.57 7.01 8.76
N PRO A 99 -9.89 6.77 8.71
CA PRO A 99 -10.58 6.64 7.43
C PRO A 99 -10.46 7.94 6.63
N VAL A 100 -10.18 7.80 5.33
CA VAL A 100 -10.18 8.91 4.36
C VAL A 100 -11.17 8.57 3.26
N ASN A 101 -11.98 9.55 2.86
CA ASN A 101 -12.92 9.41 1.75
C ASN A 101 -12.18 9.41 0.41
N THR A 102 -11.45 8.34 0.09
CA THR A 102 -10.68 8.22 -1.15
C THR A 102 -11.58 8.26 -2.39
N LEU A 103 -12.86 7.88 -2.29
CA LEU A 103 -13.84 8.05 -3.37
C LEU A 103 -14.05 9.53 -3.74
N GLY A 104 -14.24 10.38 -2.72
CA GLY A 104 -14.36 11.82 -2.93
C GLY A 104 -13.10 12.42 -3.54
N LEU A 105 -11.93 12.04 -3.01
CA LEU A 105 -10.65 12.52 -3.54
C LEU A 105 -10.40 12.07 -4.98
N LYS A 106 -10.76 10.83 -5.34
CA LYS A 106 -10.66 10.32 -6.72
C LYS A 106 -11.53 11.12 -7.70
N ARG A 107 -12.72 11.58 -7.27
CA ARG A 107 -13.58 12.45 -8.08
C ARG A 107 -12.94 13.82 -8.30
N GLU A 108 -12.41 14.45 -7.25
CA GLU A 108 -11.69 15.74 -7.35
C GLU A 108 -10.48 15.64 -8.30
N ILE A 109 -9.72 14.54 -8.23
CA ILE A 109 -8.61 14.27 -9.15
C ILE A 109 -9.12 14.11 -10.59
N ALA A 110 -10.18 13.32 -10.80
CA ALA A 110 -10.72 13.06 -12.13
C ALA A 110 -11.19 14.36 -12.82
N GLU A 111 -11.85 15.26 -12.09
CA GLU A 111 -12.26 16.57 -12.63
C GLU A 111 -11.06 17.37 -13.15
N LYS A 112 -9.94 17.37 -12.41
CA LYS A 112 -8.71 18.06 -12.81
C LYS A 112 -8.04 17.43 -14.03
N VAL A 113 -8.01 16.10 -14.11
CA VAL A 113 -7.44 15.36 -15.24
C VAL A 113 -8.28 15.56 -16.50
N ILE A 114 -9.61 15.48 -16.40
CA ILE A 114 -10.53 15.69 -17.51
C ILE A 114 -10.39 17.12 -18.05
N THR A 115 -10.36 18.12 -17.16
CA THR A 115 -10.18 19.53 -17.57
C THR A 115 -8.86 19.77 -18.30
N ALA A 116 -7.82 19.00 -17.99
CA ALA A 116 -6.51 19.13 -18.60
C ALA A 116 -6.29 18.25 -19.84
N GLU A 117 -7.17 17.27 -20.09
CA GLU A 117 -7.07 16.23 -21.14
C GLU A 117 -5.74 15.45 -21.16
N LYS A 118 -4.98 15.48 -20.07
CA LYS A 118 -3.67 14.83 -19.94
C LYS A 118 -3.33 14.54 -18.50
N TYR A 119 -2.31 13.70 -18.30
CA TYR A 119 -1.72 13.51 -16.98
C TYR A 119 -1.16 14.85 -16.48
N VAL A 120 -1.67 15.30 -15.33
CA VAL A 120 -1.32 16.59 -14.71
C VAL A 120 -0.64 16.34 -13.38
N LEU A 121 0.60 16.82 -13.26
CA LEU A 121 1.44 16.72 -12.06
C LEU A 121 2.32 17.97 -11.92
#